data_AF-A0A031J2H1-F1
#
_entry.id   AF-A0A031J2H1-F1
#
_cell.length_a   1.000
_cell.length_b   1.000
_cell.length_c   1.000
_cell.angle_alpha   90.00
_cell.angle_beta   90.00
_cell.angle_gamma   90.00
#
_symmetry.space_group_name_H-M   'P 1'
#
loop_
_entity.id
_entity.type
_entity.pdbx_description
1 polymer ?
#
loop_
_entity_poly.entity_id
_entity_poly.type
_entity_poly.pdbx_seq_one_letter_code
_entity_poly.pdbx_strand_id
1 'polypeptide(L)'
;MTECNSDDLAKGNDSADAANAVKFSEQYFRLSDGRREWLSVHLAPDAVTPFGARLLAALAAIDARLSGAGSRFVEELADIRYVTTQDDPAAWRAGFEQLVQKLGEILVARTLFEANWPDGTRFALEPTNPITGAKPEILIDTPAHQWLFEVKCPAFIDYQARRDANGRQLPVRSPIGDVPGMRLGTTLPRDNVLKDFLESAERKFRDFSNKPRTGLLVVLWDGHIFEATSALSHAEAGLLTDKSWHRRDGARVAFESVEGVIILNHLEVIKVAAQEKWRARQDDPLRIESTGQPPNVWCPNLGRDGLDPDLAQLFNAHPLDEVRVTADYAPNDFVLWIDPAAAARERLRAQRKRRLLGGTSSLTVRH
;
A
#
# COMPACT_ATOMS: atom_id res chain seq x y z
N MET A 1 21.85 42.01 -4.51
CA MET A 1 21.83 40.64 -5.07
C MET A 1 22.95 39.91 -4.39
N THR A 2 22.61 39.15 -3.35
CA THR A 2 23.58 38.36 -2.58
C THR A 2 23.24 36.92 -2.93
N GLU A 3 24.09 36.29 -3.73
CA GLU A 3 24.01 34.86 -4.01
C GLU A 3 24.21 34.11 -2.70
N CYS A 4 23.13 33.51 -2.18
CA CYS A 4 23.21 32.60 -1.06
C CYS A 4 23.69 31.25 -1.62
N ASN A 5 24.89 30.84 -1.24
CA ASN A 5 25.55 29.61 -1.68
C ASN A 5 24.70 28.38 -1.33
N SER A 6 24.24 27.66 -2.35
CA SER A 6 23.53 26.38 -2.23
C SER A 6 24.36 25.29 -1.52
N ASP A 7 25.69 25.42 -1.53
CA ASP A 7 26.61 24.43 -0.94
C ASP A 7 26.70 24.49 0.59
N ASP A 8 26.36 25.62 1.22
CA ASP A 8 26.35 25.76 2.68
C ASP A 8 25.04 25.26 3.29
N LEU A 9 23.93 25.30 2.54
CA LEU A 9 22.64 24.73 2.93
C LEU A 9 22.65 23.19 2.92
N ALA A 10 23.35 22.57 1.97
CA ALA A 10 23.48 21.11 1.89
C ALA A 10 24.30 20.52 3.06
N LYS A 11 25.44 21.14 3.40
CA LYS A 11 26.31 20.66 4.50
C LYS A 11 25.71 20.86 5.88
N GLY A 12 24.90 21.89 6.07
CA GLY A 12 24.16 22.12 7.32
C GLY A 12 23.05 21.08 7.54
N ASN A 13 22.40 20.63 6.47
CA ASN A 13 21.34 19.63 6.52
C ASN A 13 21.88 18.23 6.86
N ASP A 14 23.01 17.83 6.26
CA ASP A 14 23.61 16.51 6.49
C ASP A 14 24.00 16.27 7.96
N SER A 15 24.48 17.30 8.67
CA SER A 15 24.84 17.19 10.09
C SER A 15 23.62 17.12 11.00
N ALA A 16 22.53 17.81 10.67
CA ALA A 16 21.30 17.80 11.45
C ALA A 16 20.54 16.47 11.25
N ASP A 17 20.53 15.97 10.01
CA ASP A 17 19.95 14.68 9.65
C ASP A 17 20.69 13.53 10.34
N ALA A 18 22.02 13.57 10.39
CA ALA A 18 22.82 12.60 11.13
C ALA A 18 22.54 12.62 12.64
N ALA A 19 22.41 13.81 13.25
CA ALA A 19 22.08 13.95 14.67
C ALA A 19 20.67 13.42 14.99
N ASN A 20 19.69 13.71 14.12
CA ASN A 20 18.33 13.19 14.25
C ASN A 20 18.26 11.67 14.06
N ALA A 21 19.03 11.12 13.12
CA ALA A 21 19.11 9.67 12.93
C ALA A 21 19.62 8.95 14.19
N VAL A 22 20.69 9.47 14.81
CA VAL A 22 21.20 8.93 16.09
C VAL A 22 20.13 9.04 17.18
N LYS A 23 19.51 10.20 17.33
CA LYS A 23 18.42 10.43 18.31
C LYS A 23 17.30 9.41 18.17
N PHE A 24 16.81 9.15 16.95
CA PHE A 24 15.70 8.23 16.74
C PHE A 24 16.08 6.75 16.93
N SER A 25 17.30 6.36 16.52
CA SER A 25 17.83 5.02 16.80
C SER A 25 17.95 4.77 18.32
N GLU A 26 18.52 5.72 19.06
CA GLU A 26 18.62 5.65 20.53
C GLU A 26 17.24 5.67 21.22
N GLN A 27 16.31 6.49 20.72
CA GLN A 27 14.93 6.50 21.20
C GLN A 27 14.28 5.13 21.02
N TYR A 28 14.37 4.53 19.83
CA TYR A 28 13.80 3.21 19.56
C TYR A 28 14.41 2.15 20.49
N PHE A 29 15.74 2.15 20.65
CA PHE A 29 16.44 1.22 21.52
C PHE A 29 16.01 1.33 23.00
N ARG A 30 15.80 2.55 23.50
CA ARG A 30 15.27 2.77 24.86
C ARG A 30 13.83 2.27 25.02
N LEU A 31 12.97 2.54 24.04
CA LEU A 31 11.55 2.14 24.10
C LEU A 31 11.36 0.62 23.98
N SER A 32 12.25 -0.06 23.26
CA SER A 32 12.23 -1.53 23.18
C SER A 32 12.83 -2.22 24.42
N ASP A 33 13.44 -1.46 25.34
CA ASP A 33 14.16 -1.97 26.52
C ASP A 33 15.27 -2.97 26.11
N GLY A 34 15.94 -2.70 24.99
CA GLY A 34 16.97 -3.57 24.42
C GLY A 34 16.47 -4.95 23.97
N ARG A 35 15.15 -5.19 23.92
CA ARG A 35 14.59 -6.45 23.44
C ARG A 35 14.92 -6.65 21.96
N ARG A 36 15.29 -7.89 21.61
CA ARG A 36 15.59 -8.27 20.23
C ARG A 36 14.29 -8.42 19.44
N GLU A 37 13.79 -7.31 18.95
CA GLU A 37 12.66 -7.21 18.05
C GLU A 37 13.14 -7.05 16.60
N TRP A 38 12.28 -7.24 15.62
CA TRP A 38 12.70 -7.19 14.21
C TRP A 38 13.34 -5.85 13.83
N LEU A 39 12.73 -4.73 14.21
CA LEU A 39 13.25 -3.38 13.93
C LEU A 39 14.54 -3.07 14.73
N SER A 40 14.76 -3.73 15.88
CA SER A 40 16.00 -3.55 16.65
C SER A 40 17.25 -3.96 15.88
N VAL A 41 17.11 -4.89 14.92
CA VAL A 41 18.21 -5.28 14.02
C VAL A 41 18.55 -4.16 13.05
N HIS A 42 17.53 -3.46 12.53
CA HIS A 42 17.71 -2.39 11.55
C HIS A 42 18.19 -1.08 12.19
N LEU A 43 17.79 -0.83 13.43
CA LEU A 43 18.02 0.44 14.15
C LEU A 43 19.06 0.31 15.27
N ALA A 44 19.88 -0.74 15.26
CA ALA A 44 20.96 -0.91 16.24
C ALA A 44 21.96 0.27 16.13
N PRO A 45 22.23 1.02 17.22
CA PRO A 45 23.05 2.24 17.16
C PRO A 45 24.41 2.07 16.48
N ASP A 46 25.08 0.94 16.73
CA ASP A 46 26.42 0.66 16.17
C ASP A 46 26.39 -0.12 14.85
N ALA A 47 25.20 -0.49 14.35
CA ALA A 47 25.04 -1.41 13.22
C ALA A 47 23.75 -1.14 12.42
N VAL A 48 23.42 0.13 12.20
CA VAL A 48 22.26 0.53 11.39
C VAL A 48 22.38 -0.07 9.99
N THR A 49 21.36 -0.83 9.57
CA THR A 49 21.35 -1.46 8.25
C THR A 49 20.97 -0.46 7.16
N PRO A 50 21.16 -0.78 5.86
CA PRO A 50 20.70 0.09 4.77
C PRO A 50 19.22 0.47 4.86
N PHE A 51 18.33 -0.49 5.13
CA PHE A 51 16.91 -0.17 5.35
C PHE A 51 16.70 0.74 6.56
N GLY A 52 17.38 0.44 7.68
CA GLY A 52 17.29 1.25 8.90
C GLY A 52 17.74 2.70 8.68
N ALA A 53 18.82 2.91 7.92
CA ALA A 53 19.32 4.25 7.60
C ALA A 53 18.29 5.06 6.79
N ARG A 54 17.62 4.42 5.82
CA ARG A 54 16.55 5.06 5.04
C ARG A 54 15.32 5.37 5.87
N LEU A 55 14.96 4.50 6.82
CA LEU A 55 13.90 4.76 7.79
C LEU A 55 14.22 5.95 8.70
N LEU A 56 15.43 6.01 9.25
CA LEU A 56 15.87 7.13 10.08
C LEU A 56 15.88 8.45 9.30
N ALA A 57 16.33 8.44 8.04
CA ALA A 57 16.28 9.61 7.16
C ALA A 57 14.84 10.06 6.89
N ALA A 58 13.91 9.13 6.64
CA ALA A 58 12.50 9.45 6.48
C ALA A 58 11.90 10.11 7.73
N LEU A 59 12.21 9.58 8.92
CA LEU A 59 11.77 10.14 10.20
C LEU A 59 12.35 11.54 10.44
N ALA A 60 13.63 11.77 10.11
CA ALA A 60 14.26 13.08 10.20
C ALA A 60 13.61 14.11 9.28
N ALA A 61 13.34 13.75 8.03
CA ALA A 61 12.65 14.63 7.08
C ALA A 61 11.25 15.02 7.56
N ILE A 62 10.50 14.07 8.14
CA ILE A 62 9.19 14.34 8.73
C ILE A 62 9.32 15.27 9.95
N ASP A 63 10.26 15.01 10.86
CA ASP A 63 10.48 15.81 12.07
C ASP A 63 10.92 17.24 11.77
N ALA A 64 11.73 17.41 10.71
CA ALA A 64 12.15 18.72 10.23
C ALA A 64 10.96 19.58 9.78
N ARG A 65 9.91 18.97 9.22
CA ARG A 65 8.68 19.66 8.82
C ARG A 65 7.69 19.84 9.96
N LEU A 66 7.58 18.86 10.85
CA LEU A 66 6.67 18.85 11.99
C LEU A 66 7.41 18.33 13.23
N SER A 67 7.98 19.25 14.01
CA SER A 67 8.77 18.92 15.19
C SER A 67 8.03 17.96 16.14
N GLY A 68 8.68 16.84 16.46
CA GLY A 68 8.15 15.78 17.33
C GLY A 68 7.47 14.64 16.57
N ALA A 69 7.14 14.81 15.28
CA ALA A 69 6.49 13.79 14.48
C ALA A 69 7.38 12.57 14.24
N GLY A 70 8.70 12.76 14.06
CA GLY A 70 9.64 11.64 13.92
C GLY A 70 9.69 10.80 15.19
N SER A 71 9.78 11.46 16.36
CA SER A 71 9.76 10.77 17.66
C SER A 71 8.44 10.04 17.92
N ARG A 72 7.30 10.61 17.51
CA ARG A 72 6.01 9.94 17.60
C ARG A 72 5.95 8.66 16.76
N PHE A 73 6.43 8.70 15.52
CA PHE A 73 6.49 7.50 14.68
C PHE A 73 7.42 6.42 15.28
N VAL A 74 8.53 6.81 15.91
CA VAL A 74 9.41 5.87 16.63
C VAL A 74 8.66 5.17 17.76
N GLU A 75 7.85 5.90 18.54
CA GLU A 75 7.01 5.32 19.60
C GLU A 75 5.99 4.32 19.03
N GLU A 76 5.27 4.72 17.99
CA GLU A 76 4.28 3.86 17.33
C GLU A 76 4.93 2.60 16.72
N LEU A 77 6.13 2.70 16.14
CA LEU A 77 6.88 1.55 15.64
C LEU A 77 7.36 0.63 16.78
N ALA A 78 7.79 1.19 17.92
CA ALA A 78 8.19 0.42 19.08
C ALA A 78 7.01 -0.33 19.72
N ASP A 79 5.81 0.27 19.70
CA ASP A 79 4.59 -0.33 20.26
C ASP A 79 4.06 -1.54 19.48
N ILE A 80 4.39 -1.66 18.19
CA ILE A 80 4.04 -2.84 17.39
C ILE A 80 4.76 -4.10 17.92
N ARG A 81 5.95 -3.94 18.53
CA ARG A 81 6.73 -5.02 19.17
C ARG A 81 6.85 -6.28 18.34
N TYR A 82 7.07 -6.12 17.03
CA TYR A 82 7.07 -7.25 16.11
C TYR A 82 8.26 -8.18 16.37
N VAL A 83 7.94 -9.40 16.83
CA VAL A 83 8.90 -10.50 17.05
C VAL A 83 8.59 -11.64 16.09
N THR A 84 9.62 -12.12 15.39
CA THR A 84 9.50 -13.30 14.54
C THR A 84 9.42 -14.55 15.41
N THR A 85 8.24 -15.19 15.48
CA THR A 85 8.06 -16.49 16.14
C THR A 85 7.24 -17.45 15.28
N GLN A 86 7.55 -18.74 15.37
CA GLN A 86 6.78 -19.81 14.73
C GLN A 86 5.64 -20.33 15.63
N ASP A 87 5.65 -19.98 16.92
CA ASP A 87 4.70 -20.51 17.90
C ASP A 87 3.29 -19.95 17.71
N ASP A 88 3.17 -18.73 17.18
CA ASP A 88 1.91 -18.12 16.75
C ASP A 88 2.05 -17.50 15.36
N PRO A 89 1.83 -18.30 14.29
CA PRO A 89 1.92 -17.82 12.93
C PRO A 89 0.90 -16.72 12.60
N ALA A 90 -0.24 -16.68 13.27
CA ALA A 90 -1.29 -15.69 12.99
C ALA A 90 -0.90 -14.32 13.56
N ALA A 91 -0.44 -14.27 14.82
CA ALA A 91 0.10 -13.06 15.42
C ALA A 91 1.35 -12.57 14.68
N TRP A 92 2.22 -13.48 14.26
CA TRP A 92 3.39 -13.15 13.43
C TRP A 92 3.00 -12.46 12.11
N ARG A 93 2.02 -12.99 11.37
CA ARG A 93 1.55 -12.35 10.14
C ARG A 93 0.92 -10.98 10.40
N ALA A 94 0.04 -10.88 11.39
CA ALA A 94 -0.63 -9.63 11.74
C ALA A 94 0.37 -8.54 12.19
N GLY A 95 1.36 -8.88 13.02
CA GLY A 95 2.38 -7.92 13.47
C GLY A 95 3.24 -7.40 12.33
N PHE A 96 3.59 -8.24 11.34
CA PHE A 96 4.32 -7.78 10.17
C PHE A 96 3.47 -6.85 9.29
N GLU A 97 2.18 -7.18 9.09
CA GLU A 97 1.27 -6.34 8.32
C GLU A 97 1.01 -4.99 9.01
N GLN A 98 0.95 -4.94 10.34
CA GLN A 98 0.88 -3.68 11.11
C GLN A 98 2.15 -2.84 10.94
N LEU A 99 3.32 -3.48 10.96
CA LEU A 99 4.59 -2.80 10.69
C LEU A 99 4.61 -2.20 9.28
N VAL A 100 4.20 -2.96 8.27
CA VAL A 100 4.13 -2.47 6.88
C VAL A 100 3.11 -1.35 6.72
N GLN A 101 1.95 -1.41 7.39
CA GLN A 101 0.99 -0.30 7.47
C GLN A 101 1.66 0.98 7.99
N LYS A 102 2.40 0.89 9.10
CA LYS A 102 3.06 2.06 9.70
C LYS A 102 4.20 2.60 8.82
N LEU A 103 4.97 1.72 8.18
CA LEU A 103 5.97 2.13 7.18
C LEU A 103 5.33 2.83 5.97
N GLY A 104 4.12 2.41 5.56
CA GLY A 104 3.35 3.08 4.53
C GLY A 104 2.89 4.48 4.93
N GLU A 105 2.48 4.67 6.17
CA GLU A 105 2.17 6.00 6.71
C GLU A 105 3.39 6.91 6.71
N ILE A 106 4.56 6.40 7.11
CA ILE A 106 5.83 7.14 7.06
C ILE A 106 6.21 7.52 5.63
N LEU A 107 6.07 6.61 4.67
CA LEU A 107 6.30 6.89 3.24
C LEU A 107 5.42 8.05 2.75
N VAL A 108 4.11 7.99 3.02
CA VAL A 108 3.18 9.03 2.57
C VAL A 108 3.42 10.35 3.29
N ALA A 109 3.65 10.31 4.61
CA ALA A 109 3.95 11.50 5.40
C ALA A 109 5.23 12.19 4.90
N ARG A 110 6.32 11.44 4.68
CA ARG A 110 7.55 11.99 4.12
C ARG A 110 7.30 12.63 2.76
N THR A 111 6.62 11.92 1.85
CA THR A 111 6.31 12.41 0.50
C THR A 111 5.57 13.76 0.55
N LEU A 112 4.58 13.89 1.44
CA LEU A 112 3.81 15.12 1.59
C LEU A 112 4.59 16.23 2.32
N PHE A 113 5.46 15.89 3.27
CA PHE A 113 6.12 16.87 4.13
C PHE A 113 7.37 17.47 3.49
N GLU A 114 8.03 16.71 2.61
CA GLU A 114 9.14 17.19 1.75
C GLU A 114 8.63 18.05 0.57
N ALA A 115 7.34 18.03 0.26
CA ALA A 115 6.77 18.81 -0.83
C ALA A 115 6.77 20.33 -0.56
N ASN A 116 6.87 21.10 -1.64
CA ASN A 116 6.82 22.55 -1.61
C ASN A 116 5.37 23.06 -1.51
N TRP A 117 4.90 23.24 -0.27
CA TRP A 117 3.59 23.82 -0.01
C TRP A 117 3.65 25.35 0.09
N PRO A 118 2.56 26.07 -0.22
CA PRO A 118 2.50 27.53 -0.10
C PRO A 118 2.82 28.03 1.32
N ASP A 119 3.28 29.28 1.41
CA ASP A 119 3.53 29.94 2.69
C ASP A 119 2.27 29.96 3.58
N GLY A 120 2.48 29.78 4.88
CA GLY A 120 1.39 29.68 5.85
C GLY A 120 0.73 28.30 5.95
N THR A 121 1.21 27.29 5.19
CA THR A 121 0.72 25.92 5.31
C THR A 121 1.06 25.30 6.67
N ARG A 122 0.07 24.64 7.28
CA ARG A 122 0.20 23.90 8.54
C ARG A 122 0.06 22.40 8.29
N PHE A 123 0.76 21.62 9.09
CA PHE A 123 0.84 20.16 8.99
C PHE A 123 0.33 19.56 10.28
N ALA A 124 -0.45 18.49 10.20
CA ALA A 124 -0.85 17.72 11.36
C ALA A 124 -0.91 16.23 11.04
N LEU A 125 -0.52 15.41 12.03
CA LEU A 125 -0.69 13.96 12.02
C LEU A 125 -1.84 13.59 12.94
N GLU A 126 -2.75 12.75 12.45
CA GLU A 126 -3.96 12.32 13.15
C GLU A 126 -4.78 13.45 13.79
N PRO A 127 -5.10 14.54 13.06
CA PRO A 127 -5.94 15.58 13.62
C PRO A 127 -7.34 15.04 13.91
N THR A 128 -7.93 15.47 15.02
CA THR A 128 -9.29 15.06 15.38
C THR A 128 -10.31 15.80 14.51
N ASN A 129 -11.14 15.06 13.76
CA ASN A 129 -12.33 15.63 13.14
C ASN A 129 -13.29 16.13 14.24
N PRO A 130 -13.63 17.43 14.27
CA PRO A 130 -14.42 18.01 15.36
C PRO A 130 -15.88 17.52 15.39
N ILE A 131 -16.39 16.98 14.28
CA ILE A 131 -17.77 16.51 14.15
C ILE A 131 -17.86 15.01 14.41
N THR A 132 -16.98 14.22 13.80
CA THR A 132 -17.05 12.75 13.86
C THR A 132 -16.15 12.12 14.92
N GLY A 133 -15.19 12.88 15.47
CA GLY A 133 -14.15 12.39 16.38
C GLY A 133 -13.11 11.49 15.72
N ALA A 134 -13.28 11.14 14.44
CA ALA A 134 -12.38 10.29 13.69
C ALA A 134 -11.12 11.06 13.25
N LYS A 135 -10.02 10.35 13.02
CA LYS A 135 -8.71 10.95 12.78
C LYS A 135 -8.15 10.50 11.42
N PRO A 136 -8.20 11.32 10.35
CA PRO A 136 -7.42 11.06 9.14
C PRO A 136 -5.93 10.98 9.49
N GLU A 137 -5.14 10.19 8.78
CA GLU A 137 -3.72 10.06 9.15
C GLU A 137 -2.96 11.39 8.98
N ILE A 138 -3.26 12.20 7.97
CA ILE A 138 -2.53 13.45 7.68
C ILE A 138 -3.50 14.58 7.28
N LEU A 139 -3.22 15.80 7.75
CA LEU A 139 -3.80 17.05 7.25
C LEU A 139 -2.71 18.01 6.78
N ILE A 140 -2.91 18.55 5.58
CA ILE A 140 -2.20 19.71 5.06
C ILE A 140 -3.19 20.87 4.96
N ASP A 141 -3.01 21.91 5.77
CA ASP A 141 -3.89 23.08 5.83
C ASP A 141 -3.17 24.31 5.28
N THR A 142 -3.34 24.56 3.98
CA THR A 142 -2.84 25.76 3.28
C THR A 142 -3.79 26.93 3.54
N PRO A 143 -3.45 28.22 3.33
CA PRO A 143 -4.39 29.32 3.55
C PRO A 143 -5.73 29.19 2.80
N ALA A 144 -5.72 28.64 1.59
CA ALA A 144 -6.91 28.54 0.73
C ALA A 144 -7.66 27.21 0.82
N HIS A 145 -6.96 26.10 1.12
CA HIS A 145 -7.49 24.75 0.94
C HIS A 145 -6.96 23.75 1.98
N GLN A 146 -7.73 22.70 2.25
CA GLN A 146 -7.33 21.58 3.11
C GLN A 146 -7.21 20.26 2.35
N TRP A 147 -6.14 19.53 2.61
CA TRP A 147 -5.94 18.18 2.09
C TRP A 147 -5.93 17.20 3.24
N LEU A 148 -6.82 16.21 3.18
CA LEU A 148 -6.97 15.16 4.17
C LEU A 148 -6.57 13.85 3.52
N PHE A 149 -5.65 13.14 4.15
CA PHE A 149 -5.16 11.86 3.63
C PHE A 149 -5.49 10.74 4.62
N GLU A 150 -6.01 9.65 4.06
CA GLU A 150 -6.15 8.38 4.73
C GLU A 150 -5.14 7.41 4.14
N VAL A 151 -4.33 6.73 4.94
CA VAL A 151 -3.33 5.78 4.45
C VAL A 151 -3.71 4.37 4.88
N LYS A 152 -3.73 3.44 3.91
CA LYS A 152 -4.11 2.05 4.14
C LYS A 152 -3.19 1.06 3.45
N CYS A 153 -2.92 -0.03 4.13
CA CYS A 153 -2.23 -1.22 3.64
C CYS A 153 -3.11 -2.43 3.95
N PRO A 154 -3.57 -3.17 2.93
CA PRO A 154 -4.44 -4.30 3.15
C PRO A 154 -3.63 -5.53 3.60
N ALA A 155 -4.20 -6.35 4.50
CA ALA A 155 -3.61 -7.63 4.89
C ALA A 155 -3.35 -8.49 3.63
N PHE A 156 -2.09 -8.85 3.40
CA PHE A 156 -1.60 -9.36 2.13
C PHE A 156 -1.04 -10.78 2.23
N ILE A 157 -0.50 -11.22 3.36
CA ILE A 157 0.28 -12.46 3.42
C ILE A 157 -0.56 -13.67 3.01
N ASP A 158 -1.71 -13.86 3.67
CA ASP A 158 -2.61 -14.98 3.36
C ASP A 158 -3.28 -14.83 2.00
N TYR A 159 -3.49 -13.59 1.54
CA TYR A 159 -4.08 -13.34 0.22
C TYR A 159 -3.10 -13.72 -0.90
N GLN A 160 -1.85 -13.30 -0.80
CA GLN A 160 -0.79 -13.63 -1.75
C GLN A 160 -0.57 -15.15 -1.80
N ALA A 161 -0.52 -15.83 -0.65
CA ALA A 161 -0.42 -17.28 -0.61
C ALA A 161 -1.60 -17.99 -1.30
N ARG A 162 -2.84 -17.50 -1.14
CA ARG A 162 -4.02 -18.03 -1.85
C ARG A 162 -3.94 -17.75 -3.35
N ARG A 163 -3.50 -16.56 -3.75
CA ARG A 163 -3.33 -16.17 -5.15
C ARG A 163 -2.32 -17.10 -5.83
N ASP A 164 -1.18 -17.34 -5.20
CA ASP A 164 -0.13 -18.23 -5.72
C ASP A 164 -0.60 -19.70 -5.83
N ALA A 165 -1.47 -20.14 -4.91
CA ALA A 165 -2.01 -21.49 -4.90
C ALA A 165 -3.13 -21.72 -5.94
N ASN A 166 -3.82 -20.66 -6.38
CA ASN A 166 -4.98 -20.76 -7.25
C ASN A 166 -4.64 -20.35 -8.69
N GLY A 167 -4.89 -21.23 -9.66
CA GLY A 167 -4.71 -20.90 -11.08
C GLY A 167 -5.71 -19.89 -11.65
N ARG A 168 -6.72 -19.47 -10.89
CA ARG A 168 -7.80 -18.58 -11.33
C ARG A 168 -8.05 -17.48 -10.31
N GLN A 169 -8.46 -16.33 -10.80
CA GLN A 169 -8.80 -15.18 -9.96
C GLN A 169 -9.96 -14.37 -10.55
N LEU A 170 -10.85 -13.91 -9.67
CA LEU A 170 -11.88 -12.91 -9.95
C LEU A 170 -11.48 -11.65 -9.18
N PRO A 171 -11.04 -10.58 -9.86
CA PRO A 171 -10.64 -9.35 -9.18
C PRO A 171 -11.83 -8.40 -8.91
N VAL A 172 -13.01 -8.68 -9.47
CA VAL A 172 -14.24 -7.91 -9.25
C VAL A 172 -15.47 -8.83 -9.19
N ARG A 173 -16.57 -8.34 -8.63
CA ARG A 173 -17.90 -8.96 -8.70
C ARG A 173 -18.55 -8.78 -10.07
N SER A 174 -18.02 -9.47 -11.07
CA SER A 174 -18.64 -9.52 -12.41
C SER A 174 -19.61 -10.70 -12.53
N PRO A 175 -20.52 -10.69 -13.53
CA PRO A 175 -21.41 -11.82 -13.82
C PRO A 175 -20.68 -13.15 -14.05
N ILE A 176 -19.39 -13.12 -14.43
CA ILE A 176 -18.56 -14.32 -14.56
C ILE A 176 -18.47 -15.07 -13.22
N GLY A 177 -18.45 -14.35 -12.10
CA GLY A 177 -18.43 -14.93 -10.76
C GLY A 177 -19.67 -15.74 -10.39
N ASP A 178 -20.77 -15.59 -11.11
CA ASP A 178 -22.03 -16.31 -10.88
C ASP A 178 -22.14 -17.58 -11.72
N VAL A 179 -21.19 -17.83 -12.63
CA VAL A 179 -21.13 -19.08 -13.40
C VAL A 179 -20.90 -20.27 -12.44
N PRO A 180 -21.70 -21.35 -12.52
CA PRO A 180 -21.54 -22.52 -11.65
C PRO A 180 -20.11 -23.08 -11.66
N GLY A 181 -19.53 -23.25 -10.47
CA GLY A 181 -18.16 -23.75 -10.30
C GLY A 181 -17.05 -22.72 -10.52
N MET A 182 -17.36 -21.48 -10.94
CA MET A 182 -16.35 -20.45 -11.17
C MET A 182 -15.62 -20.05 -9.88
N ARG A 183 -16.34 -19.98 -8.75
CA ARG A 183 -15.76 -19.56 -7.46
C ARG A 183 -14.94 -20.66 -6.77
N LEU A 184 -15.14 -21.93 -7.15
CA LEU A 184 -14.45 -23.06 -6.52
C LEU A 184 -12.98 -23.08 -6.95
N GLY A 185 -12.03 -22.94 -6.02
CA GLY A 185 -10.59 -22.94 -6.34
C GLY A 185 -10.15 -21.70 -7.14
N THR A 186 -10.77 -20.55 -6.85
CA THR A 186 -10.52 -19.26 -7.48
C THR A 186 -10.27 -18.23 -6.39
N THR A 187 -9.26 -17.39 -6.56
CA THR A 187 -9.00 -16.26 -5.67
C THR A 187 -10.08 -15.20 -5.87
N LEU A 188 -10.78 -14.85 -4.79
CA LEU A 188 -11.91 -13.91 -4.83
C LEU A 188 -11.45 -12.44 -4.73
N PRO A 189 -12.32 -11.48 -5.10
CA PRO A 189 -12.00 -10.06 -5.04
C PRO A 189 -11.65 -9.59 -3.61
N ARG A 190 -10.76 -8.60 -3.51
CA ARG A 190 -10.49 -7.86 -2.25
C ARG A 190 -11.36 -6.60 -2.12
N ASP A 191 -12.46 -6.54 -2.87
CA ASP A 191 -13.32 -5.37 -2.96
C ASP A 191 -13.93 -4.95 -1.62
N ASN A 192 -14.27 -5.89 -0.73
CA ASN A 192 -14.72 -5.58 0.63
C ASN A 192 -13.67 -4.79 1.43
N VAL A 193 -12.37 -5.11 1.26
CA VAL A 193 -11.29 -4.41 1.96
C VAL A 193 -11.24 -2.94 1.51
N LEU A 194 -11.33 -2.70 0.20
CA LEU A 194 -11.35 -1.34 -0.35
C LEU A 194 -12.64 -0.60 0.01
N LYS A 195 -13.80 -1.29 0.07
CA LYS A 195 -15.05 -0.73 0.61
C LYS A 195 -14.85 -0.25 2.05
N ASP A 196 -14.30 -1.09 2.92
CA ASP A 196 -14.10 -0.74 4.34
C ASP A 196 -13.12 0.43 4.50
N PHE A 197 -12.10 0.52 3.64
CA PHE A 197 -11.19 1.67 3.60
C PHE A 197 -11.90 2.95 3.15
N LEU A 198 -12.74 2.89 2.12
CA LEU A 198 -13.53 4.03 1.66
C LEU A 198 -14.54 4.48 2.73
N GLU A 199 -15.20 3.55 3.42
CA GLU A 199 -16.09 3.87 4.55
C GLU A 199 -15.34 4.54 5.71
N SER A 200 -14.11 4.10 6.00
CA SER A 200 -13.23 4.72 6.99
C SER A 200 -12.86 6.15 6.59
N ALA A 201 -12.37 6.33 5.37
CA ALA A 201 -11.97 7.61 4.82
C ALA A 201 -13.15 8.61 4.79
N GLU A 202 -14.31 8.17 4.30
CA GLU A 202 -15.54 8.97 4.27
C GLU A 202 -15.92 9.48 5.67
N ARG A 203 -15.90 8.59 6.69
CA ARG A 203 -16.20 9.00 8.07
C ARG A 203 -15.17 9.99 8.62
N LYS A 204 -13.89 9.85 8.25
CA LYS A 204 -12.81 10.71 8.74
C LYS A 204 -12.79 12.08 8.07
N PHE A 205 -13.14 12.16 6.79
CA PHE A 205 -13.11 13.41 6.02
C PHE A 205 -14.41 14.21 6.08
N ARG A 206 -15.56 13.53 6.28
CA ARG A 206 -16.86 14.18 6.31
C ARG A 206 -16.92 15.25 7.38
N ASP A 207 -17.38 16.43 6.96
CA ASP A 207 -17.61 17.62 7.79
C ASP A 207 -16.40 18.04 8.62
N PHE A 208 -15.18 17.72 8.14
CA PHE A 208 -13.95 18.02 8.87
C PHE A 208 -13.77 19.52 9.13
N SER A 209 -14.12 20.35 8.14
CA SER A 209 -14.17 21.82 8.27
C SER A 209 -15.07 22.45 7.21
N ASN A 210 -15.33 23.76 7.34
CA ASN A 210 -16.06 24.57 6.35
C ASN A 210 -15.18 25.10 5.21
N LYS A 211 -13.87 24.81 5.23
CA LYS A 211 -12.93 25.25 4.22
C LYS A 211 -13.00 24.32 3.00
N PRO A 212 -12.73 24.80 1.77
CA PRO A 212 -12.54 23.93 0.63
C PRO A 212 -11.55 22.81 0.95
N ARG A 213 -11.93 21.57 0.63
CA ARG A 213 -11.17 20.38 1.05
C ARG A 213 -11.14 19.31 -0.02
N THR A 214 -10.05 18.55 -0.03
CA THR A 214 -9.85 17.34 -0.83
C THR A 214 -9.50 16.19 0.10
N GLY A 215 -10.35 15.16 0.13
CA GLY A 215 -10.10 13.92 0.85
C GLY A 215 -9.54 12.84 -0.07
N LEU A 216 -8.36 12.32 0.22
CA LEU A 216 -7.68 11.32 -0.61
C LEU A 216 -7.40 10.06 0.21
N LEU A 217 -7.84 8.92 -0.30
CA LEU A 217 -7.44 7.62 0.23
C LEU A 217 -6.19 7.14 -0.53
N VAL A 218 -5.10 6.89 0.19
CA VAL A 218 -3.85 6.35 -0.35
C VAL A 218 -3.74 4.90 0.09
N VAL A 219 -3.70 3.97 -0.86
CA VAL A 219 -3.63 2.53 -0.59
C VAL A 219 -2.31 1.96 -1.10
N LEU A 220 -1.49 1.45 -0.20
CA LEU A 220 -0.32 0.67 -0.56
C LEU A 220 -0.74 -0.71 -1.03
N TRP A 221 -0.32 -1.08 -2.23
CA TRP A 221 -0.69 -2.31 -2.92
C TRP A 221 0.54 -3.03 -3.46
N ASP A 222 0.36 -4.31 -3.82
CA ASP A 222 1.40 -5.08 -4.49
C ASP A 222 1.36 -4.91 -6.02
N GLY A 223 2.26 -5.59 -6.72
CA GLY A 223 2.37 -5.50 -8.18
C GLY A 223 1.13 -5.93 -8.97
N HIS A 224 0.13 -6.55 -8.33
CA HIS A 224 -1.13 -6.94 -8.95
C HIS A 224 -2.15 -5.80 -8.82
N ILE A 225 -1.77 -4.62 -9.33
CA ILE A 225 -2.56 -3.39 -9.23
C ILE A 225 -3.96 -3.55 -9.82
N PHE A 226 -4.12 -4.39 -10.85
CA PHE A 226 -5.42 -4.69 -11.45
C PHE A 226 -6.44 -5.14 -10.40
N GLU A 227 -6.04 -5.78 -9.30
CA GLU A 227 -6.97 -6.18 -8.24
C GLU A 227 -7.66 -4.98 -7.60
N ALA A 228 -6.89 -3.91 -7.35
CA ALA A 228 -7.41 -2.67 -6.79
C ALA A 228 -8.17 -1.86 -7.84
N THR A 229 -7.63 -1.71 -9.05
CA THR A 229 -8.28 -0.94 -10.11
C THR A 229 -9.58 -1.59 -10.59
N SER A 230 -9.67 -2.93 -10.59
CA SER A 230 -10.92 -3.65 -10.86
C SER A 230 -11.95 -3.40 -9.77
N ALA A 231 -11.56 -3.51 -8.49
CA ALA A 231 -12.48 -3.26 -7.39
C ALA A 231 -13.00 -1.82 -7.33
N LEU A 232 -12.18 -0.83 -7.74
CA LEU A 232 -12.53 0.58 -7.69
C LEU A 232 -13.24 1.09 -8.95
N SER A 233 -12.73 0.74 -10.13
CA SER A 233 -13.01 1.44 -11.38
C SER A 233 -13.55 0.54 -12.50
N HIS A 234 -13.85 -0.74 -12.21
CA HIS A 234 -14.51 -1.59 -13.19
C HIS A 234 -15.88 -1.05 -13.57
N ALA A 235 -16.17 -0.92 -14.86
CA ALA A 235 -17.36 -0.22 -15.35
C ALA A 235 -18.69 -0.79 -14.83
N GLU A 236 -18.76 -2.12 -14.60
CA GLU A 236 -20.01 -2.80 -14.22
C GLU A 236 -20.17 -3.05 -12.71
N ALA A 237 -19.17 -2.76 -11.90
CA ALA A 237 -19.18 -3.14 -10.48
C ALA A 237 -18.28 -2.30 -9.57
N GLY A 238 -17.41 -1.44 -10.11
CA GLY A 238 -16.40 -0.72 -9.34
C GLY A 238 -17.01 0.19 -8.28
N LEU A 239 -16.41 0.24 -7.09
CA LEU A 239 -16.89 1.03 -5.95
C LEU A 239 -17.06 2.52 -6.25
N LEU A 240 -16.21 3.06 -7.13
CA LEU A 240 -16.17 4.47 -7.52
C LEU A 240 -16.98 4.76 -8.79
N THR A 241 -17.76 3.79 -9.28
CA THR A 241 -18.61 3.92 -10.47
C THR A 241 -20.09 4.05 -10.10
N ASP A 242 -20.91 4.46 -11.05
CA ASP A 242 -22.37 4.48 -10.96
C ASP A 242 -22.97 3.06 -10.76
N LYS A 243 -22.29 2.04 -11.28
CA LYS A 243 -22.66 0.62 -11.16
C LYS A 243 -22.04 -0.09 -9.94
N SER A 244 -21.56 0.65 -8.94
CA SER A 244 -21.05 0.07 -7.70
C SER A 244 -21.94 -1.04 -7.13
N TRP A 245 -21.32 -2.17 -6.77
CA TRP A 245 -21.99 -3.27 -6.07
C TRP A 245 -22.35 -2.91 -4.63
N HIS A 246 -21.71 -1.89 -4.05
CA HIS A 246 -21.97 -1.46 -2.68
C HIS A 246 -23.21 -0.56 -2.63
N ARG A 247 -24.33 -1.18 -2.25
CA ARG A 247 -25.66 -0.55 -2.23
C ARG A 247 -26.32 -0.66 -0.86
N ARG A 248 -27.11 0.35 -0.51
CA ARG A 248 -28.01 0.38 0.66
C ARG A 248 -29.40 0.76 0.15
N ASP A 249 -30.40 -0.05 0.48
CA ASP A 249 -31.79 0.16 0.04
C ASP A 249 -31.92 0.31 -1.48
N GLY A 250 -31.13 -0.45 -2.24
CA GLY A 250 -31.10 -0.42 -3.71
C GLY A 250 -30.29 0.74 -4.33
N ALA A 251 -29.97 1.76 -3.56
CA ALA A 251 -29.16 2.91 -3.99
C ALA A 251 -27.66 2.67 -3.78
N ARG A 252 -26.83 3.21 -4.67
CA ARG A 252 -25.37 3.25 -4.46
C ARG A 252 -25.06 4.02 -3.18
N VAL A 253 -24.16 3.49 -2.36
CA VAL A 253 -23.58 4.25 -1.26
C VAL A 253 -22.52 5.21 -1.82
N ALA A 254 -22.70 6.50 -1.60
CA ALA A 254 -21.77 7.54 -2.05
C ALA A 254 -20.65 7.78 -1.00
N PHE A 255 -19.46 8.11 -1.49
CA PHE A 255 -18.31 8.54 -0.70
C PHE A 255 -18.03 10.01 -1.00
N GLU A 256 -18.93 10.91 -0.61
CA GLU A 256 -18.93 12.32 -1.04
C GLU A 256 -17.70 13.10 -0.58
N SER A 257 -17.12 12.70 0.55
CA SER A 257 -15.96 13.35 1.17
C SER A 257 -14.62 12.77 0.68
N VAL A 258 -14.65 11.76 -0.19
CA VAL A 258 -13.47 11.15 -0.82
C VAL A 258 -13.44 11.52 -2.30
N GLU A 259 -12.45 12.28 -2.73
CA GLU A 259 -12.28 12.70 -4.13
C GLU A 259 -11.82 11.52 -5.02
N GLY A 260 -11.07 10.59 -4.44
CA GLY A 260 -10.65 9.36 -5.12
C GLY A 260 -9.57 8.63 -4.34
N VAL A 261 -8.96 7.67 -5.02
CA VAL A 261 -7.99 6.75 -4.44
C VAL A 261 -6.68 6.76 -5.22
N ILE A 262 -5.56 6.91 -4.51
CA ILE A 262 -4.22 6.71 -5.06
C ILE A 262 -3.76 5.29 -4.69
N ILE A 263 -3.49 4.44 -5.68
CA ILE A 263 -2.94 3.09 -5.48
C ILE A 263 -1.42 3.14 -5.68
N LEU A 264 -0.68 2.89 -4.60
CA LEU A 264 0.78 2.86 -4.62
C LEU A 264 1.29 1.43 -4.88
N ASN A 265 2.06 1.22 -5.95
CA ASN A 265 2.75 -0.03 -6.26
C ASN A 265 4.00 -0.23 -5.39
N HIS A 266 3.84 -0.16 -4.06
CA HIS A 266 4.97 0.03 -3.15
C HIS A 266 5.08 -1.04 -2.06
N LEU A 267 4.10 -1.93 -1.95
CA LEU A 267 4.10 -2.96 -0.90
C LEU A 267 5.29 -3.91 -1.02
N GLU A 268 5.58 -4.40 -2.22
CA GLU A 268 6.71 -5.30 -2.44
C GLU A 268 8.06 -4.60 -2.26
N VAL A 269 8.13 -3.29 -2.58
CA VAL A 269 9.33 -2.48 -2.35
C VAL A 269 9.67 -2.46 -0.85
N ILE A 270 8.69 -2.11 -0.01
CA ILE A 270 8.87 -2.13 1.45
C ILE A 270 9.21 -3.53 1.94
N LYS A 271 8.47 -4.57 1.52
CA LYS A 271 8.68 -5.95 1.98
C LYS A 271 10.09 -6.47 1.67
N VAL A 272 10.59 -6.24 0.46
CA VAL A 272 11.89 -6.76 0.05
C VAL A 272 13.03 -5.94 0.66
N ALA A 273 12.88 -4.61 0.76
CA ALA A 273 13.85 -3.74 1.42
C ALA A 273 13.97 -4.03 2.92
N ALA A 274 12.84 -4.24 3.59
CA ALA A 274 12.78 -4.68 4.97
C ALA A 274 13.60 -5.97 5.20
N GLN A 275 13.69 -6.87 4.22
CA GLN A 275 14.48 -8.11 4.36
C GLN A 275 15.97 -7.96 4.05
N GLU A 276 16.47 -6.75 3.76
CA GLU A 276 17.83 -6.51 3.23
C GLU A 276 18.15 -7.32 1.95
N LYS A 277 17.11 -7.75 1.24
CA LYS A 277 17.21 -8.53 -0.01
C LYS A 277 17.05 -7.67 -1.25
N TRP A 278 16.89 -6.36 -1.06
CA TRP A 278 16.68 -5.42 -2.14
C TRP A 278 17.96 -5.26 -2.96
N ARG A 279 17.93 -5.76 -4.19
CA ARG A 279 18.90 -5.46 -5.24
C ARG A 279 18.25 -4.39 -6.12
N ALA A 280 18.74 -3.15 -6.00
CA ALA A 280 17.95 -1.95 -6.29
C ALA A 280 17.41 -1.85 -7.73
N ARG A 281 16.10 -1.56 -7.82
CA ARG A 281 15.53 -0.64 -8.83
C ARG A 281 15.45 0.81 -8.32
N GLN A 282 15.52 1.03 -7.00
CA GLN A 282 15.61 2.35 -6.32
C GLN A 282 16.50 2.27 -5.07
N ASP A 283 17.07 3.40 -4.64
CA ASP A 283 18.01 3.44 -3.51
C ASP A 283 17.35 3.69 -2.14
N ASP A 284 16.13 4.23 -2.12
CA ASP A 284 15.39 4.57 -0.90
C ASP A 284 13.97 3.96 -0.91
N PRO A 285 13.69 2.88 -0.15
CA PRO A 285 12.37 2.22 -0.11
C PRO A 285 11.26 3.08 0.51
N LEU A 286 11.61 4.17 1.19
CA LEU A 286 10.68 5.09 1.85
C LEU A 286 10.59 6.43 1.10
N ARG A 287 10.78 6.36 -0.23
CA ARG A 287 10.56 7.45 -1.17
C ARG A 287 9.81 6.95 -2.39
N ILE A 288 8.94 7.79 -2.94
CA ILE A 288 8.31 7.58 -4.24
C ILE A 288 9.20 8.23 -5.30
N GLU A 289 9.65 7.42 -6.26
CA GLU A 289 10.47 7.88 -7.37
C GLU A 289 9.71 7.69 -8.69
N SER A 290 9.84 8.65 -9.60
CA SER A 290 9.23 8.56 -10.94
C SER A 290 10.03 7.70 -11.91
N THR A 291 11.33 7.54 -11.66
CA THR A 291 12.26 6.86 -12.57
C THR A 291 12.51 5.44 -12.09
N GLY A 292 12.39 4.46 -12.99
CA GLY A 292 12.71 3.05 -12.68
C GLY A 292 11.63 2.28 -11.91
N GLN A 293 10.53 2.93 -11.55
CA GLN A 293 9.39 2.32 -10.87
C GLN A 293 8.16 2.21 -11.79
N PRO A 294 7.36 1.14 -11.64
CA PRO A 294 6.02 1.11 -12.21
C PRO A 294 5.20 2.31 -11.72
N PRO A 295 4.32 2.90 -12.55
CA PRO A 295 3.51 4.03 -12.14
C PRO A 295 2.56 3.65 -11.01
N ASN A 296 2.25 4.63 -10.15
CA ASN A 296 1.11 4.55 -9.24
C ASN A 296 -0.15 4.99 -10.00
N VAL A 297 -1.33 4.69 -9.45
CA VAL A 297 -2.59 4.90 -10.17
C VAL A 297 -3.52 5.82 -9.41
N TRP A 298 -4.10 6.78 -10.14
CA TRP A 298 -5.25 7.56 -9.69
C TRP A 298 -6.56 6.93 -10.15
N CYS A 299 -7.42 6.62 -9.19
CA CYS A 299 -8.80 6.16 -9.40
C CYS A 299 -9.77 7.23 -8.90
N PRO A 300 -10.31 8.10 -9.78
CA PRO A 300 -11.23 9.16 -9.37
C PRO A 300 -12.56 8.59 -8.87
N ASN A 301 -13.18 9.28 -7.90
CA ASN A 301 -14.56 9.00 -7.52
C ASN A 301 -15.54 9.52 -8.59
N LEU A 302 -16.77 9.01 -8.56
CA LEU A 302 -17.81 9.37 -9.53
C LEU A 302 -18.05 10.88 -9.53
N GLY A 303 -17.95 11.50 -10.72
CA GLY A 303 -18.14 12.93 -10.92
C GLY A 303 -16.95 13.80 -10.51
N ARG A 304 -15.79 13.20 -10.21
CA ARG A 304 -14.54 13.90 -9.92
C ARG A 304 -13.57 13.80 -11.10
N ASP A 305 -12.76 14.85 -11.25
CA ASP A 305 -11.81 15.00 -12.35
C ASP A 305 -10.45 14.34 -12.03
N GLY A 306 -9.42 14.70 -12.79
CA GLY A 306 -8.04 14.30 -12.54
C GLY A 306 -7.54 14.75 -11.17
N LEU A 307 -6.56 14.01 -10.65
CA LEU A 307 -5.81 14.41 -9.46
C LEU A 307 -5.09 15.73 -9.74
N ASP A 308 -4.98 16.57 -8.72
CA ASP A 308 -4.17 17.78 -8.77
C ASP A 308 -2.77 17.47 -9.32
N PRO A 309 -2.26 18.22 -10.32
CA PRO A 309 -1.03 17.87 -11.01
C PRO A 309 0.20 17.78 -10.10
N ASP A 310 0.29 18.64 -9.09
CA ASP A 310 1.42 18.64 -8.16
C ASP A 310 1.37 17.38 -7.29
N LEU A 311 0.18 17.00 -6.81
CA LEU A 311 0.01 15.72 -6.12
C LEU A 311 0.23 14.52 -7.03
N ALA A 312 -0.24 14.55 -8.27
CA ALA A 312 -0.03 13.49 -9.24
C ALA A 312 1.47 13.27 -9.47
N GLN A 313 2.25 14.34 -9.59
CA GLN A 313 3.70 14.27 -9.69
C GLN A 313 4.34 13.72 -8.42
N LEU A 314 3.98 14.23 -7.24
CA LEU A 314 4.53 13.80 -5.95
C LEU A 314 4.33 12.30 -5.71
N PHE A 315 3.17 11.78 -6.08
CA PHE A 315 2.86 10.36 -5.92
C PHE A 315 3.22 9.52 -7.15
N ASN A 316 3.80 10.09 -8.22
CA ASN A 316 3.95 9.41 -9.52
C ASN A 316 2.64 8.69 -9.93
N ALA A 317 1.50 9.34 -9.69
CA ALA A 317 0.16 8.78 -9.83
C ALA A 317 -0.44 9.21 -11.16
N HIS A 318 -0.69 8.24 -12.03
CA HIS A 318 -1.20 8.46 -13.37
C HIS A 318 -2.69 8.12 -13.42
N PRO A 319 -3.52 8.85 -14.19
CA PRO A 319 -4.88 8.43 -14.50
C PRO A 319 -4.92 7.00 -15.02
N LEU A 320 -5.91 6.22 -14.59
CA LEU A 320 -6.05 4.82 -14.98
C LEU A 320 -6.01 4.62 -16.51
N ASP A 321 -6.57 5.56 -17.28
CA ASP A 321 -6.64 5.51 -18.74
C ASP A 321 -5.27 5.59 -19.43
N GLU A 322 -4.28 6.23 -18.79
CA GLU A 322 -2.93 6.36 -19.33
C GLU A 322 -2.09 5.10 -19.11
N VAL A 323 -2.35 4.36 -18.02
CA VAL A 323 -1.59 3.15 -17.64
C VAL A 323 -2.27 1.84 -18.07
N ARG A 324 -3.52 1.92 -18.51
CA ARG A 324 -4.38 0.81 -18.97
C ARG A 324 -3.80 -0.03 -20.12
N VAL A 325 -2.82 0.50 -20.85
CA VAL A 325 -2.10 -0.26 -21.89
C VAL A 325 -1.30 -1.44 -21.32
N THR A 326 -1.07 -1.45 -20.00
CA THR A 326 -0.36 -2.52 -19.30
C THR A 326 -1.38 -3.45 -18.63
N ALA A 327 -1.31 -4.75 -18.91
CA ALA A 327 -2.28 -5.74 -18.43
C ALA A 327 -2.43 -5.76 -16.89
N ASP A 328 -1.35 -5.43 -16.17
CA ASP A 328 -1.32 -5.42 -14.71
C ASP A 328 -2.08 -4.24 -14.08
N TYR A 329 -2.57 -3.29 -14.89
CA TYR A 329 -3.23 -2.07 -14.44
C TYR A 329 -4.70 -2.00 -14.86
N ALA A 330 -5.03 -2.54 -16.03
CA ALA A 330 -6.39 -2.51 -16.54
C ALA A 330 -7.36 -3.28 -15.62
N PRO A 331 -8.56 -2.73 -15.32
CA PRO A 331 -9.62 -3.50 -14.69
C PRO A 331 -9.93 -4.77 -15.48
N ASN A 332 -9.99 -5.91 -14.78
CA ASN A 332 -10.20 -7.23 -15.35
C ASN A 332 -11.48 -7.86 -14.78
N ASP A 333 -12.16 -8.71 -15.56
CA ASP A 333 -13.27 -9.52 -15.05
C ASP A 333 -12.79 -10.85 -14.47
N PHE A 334 -11.72 -11.40 -15.03
CA PHE A 334 -11.21 -12.73 -14.73
C PHE A 334 -9.74 -12.84 -15.14
N VAL A 335 -8.95 -13.55 -14.33
CA VAL A 335 -7.55 -13.85 -14.61
C VAL A 335 -7.30 -15.35 -14.50
N LEU A 336 -6.59 -15.89 -15.48
CA LEU A 336 -6.11 -17.27 -15.50
C LEU A 336 -4.58 -17.27 -15.46
N TRP A 337 -4.02 -17.75 -14.35
CA TRP A 337 -2.59 -17.92 -14.18
C TRP A 337 -2.14 -19.22 -14.85
N ILE A 338 -1.41 -19.09 -15.95
CA ILE A 338 -0.84 -20.23 -16.66
C ILE A 338 0.62 -20.35 -16.22
N ASP A 339 0.96 -21.38 -15.43
CA ASP A 339 2.34 -21.84 -15.25
C ASP A 339 2.62 -22.98 -16.23
N PRO A 340 3.33 -22.72 -17.35
CA PRO A 340 3.63 -23.75 -18.35
C PRO A 340 4.47 -24.89 -17.76
N ALA A 341 5.31 -24.62 -16.76
CA ALA A 341 6.16 -25.62 -16.12
C ALA A 341 5.37 -26.49 -15.15
N ALA A 342 4.42 -25.94 -14.38
CA ALA A 342 3.48 -26.74 -13.59
C ALA A 342 2.59 -27.59 -14.49
N ALA A 343 2.05 -27.03 -15.57
CA ALA A 343 1.24 -27.74 -16.55
C ALA A 343 2.03 -28.91 -17.19
N ALA A 344 3.32 -28.71 -17.49
CA ALA A 344 4.19 -29.77 -18.00
C ALA A 344 4.44 -30.88 -16.94
N ARG A 345 4.69 -30.52 -15.68
CA ARG A 345 4.86 -31.49 -14.57
C ARG A 345 3.59 -32.32 -14.35
N GLU A 346 2.42 -31.68 -14.43
CA GLU A 346 1.13 -32.36 -14.27
C GLU A 346 0.79 -33.27 -15.45
N ARG A 347 1.07 -32.85 -16.70
CA ARG A 347 0.98 -33.72 -17.89
C ARG A 347 1.84 -34.97 -17.76
N LEU A 348 3.09 -34.82 -17.27
CA LEU A 348 3.98 -35.96 -17.02
C LEU A 348 3.44 -36.89 -15.93
N ARG A 349 2.88 -36.35 -14.83
CA ARG A 349 2.22 -37.14 -13.78
C ARG A 349 0.99 -37.88 -14.30
N ALA A 350 0.15 -37.22 -15.10
CA ALA A 350 -1.04 -37.81 -15.71
C ALA A 350 -0.68 -38.90 -16.73
N GLN A 351 0.35 -38.69 -17.56
CA GLN A 351 0.87 -39.72 -18.48
C GLN A 351 1.43 -40.93 -17.71
N ARG A 352 2.17 -40.71 -16.62
CA ARG A 352 2.64 -41.81 -15.75
C ARG A 352 1.47 -42.57 -15.12
N LYS A 353 0.46 -41.86 -14.59
CA LYS A 353 -0.75 -42.48 -14.02
C LYS A 353 -1.54 -43.27 -15.07
N ARG A 354 -1.67 -42.77 -16.30
CA ARG A 354 -2.29 -43.50 -17.42
C ARG A 354 -1.47 -44.72 -17.86
N ARG A 355 -0.14 -44.67 -17.86
CA ARG A 355 0.70 -45.84 -18.13
C ARG A 355 0.58 -46.91 -17.03
N LEU A 356 0.50 -46.48 -15.77
CA LEU A 356 0.32 -47.39 -14.63
C LEU A 356 -1.07 -48.02 -14.59
N LEU A 357 -2.12 -47.29 -14.98
CA LEU A 357 -3.51 -47.78 -14.99
C LEU A 357 -3.95 -48.41 -16.32
N GLY A 358 -3.26 -48.13 -17.42
CA GLY A 358 -3.50 -48.71 -18.74
C GLY A 358 -2.76 -50.02 -19.00
N GLY A 359 -1.90 -50.45 -18.08
CA GLY A 359 -1.15 -51.71 -18.15
C GLY A 359 -1.94 -52.96 -17.73
N THR A 360 -3.20 -52.84 -17.32
CA THR A 360 -4.04 -53.95 -16.84
C THR A 360 -5.28 -54.20 -17.70
N SER A 361 -5.17 -54.09 -19.02
CA SER A 361 -6.23 -54.56 -19.92
C SER A 361 -5.66 -55.18 -21.21
N SER A 362 -5.04 -56.34 -21.07
CA SER A 362 -4.89 -57.32 -22.17
C SER A 362 -4.81 -58.76 -21.66
N LEU A 363 -5.51 -59.07 -20.55
CA LEU A 363 -5.75 -60.45 -20.13
C LEU A 363 -7.25 -60.73 -20.24
N THR A 364 -7.69 -60.97 -21.48
CA THR A 364 -8.93 -61.69 -21.74
C THR A 364 -8.64 -62.82 -22.73
N VAL A 365 -8.85 -64.04 -22.21
CA VAL A 365 -9.27 -65.29 -22.86
C VAL A 365 -8.29 -66.02 -23.80
N ARG A 366 -7.62 -67.04 -23.24
CA ARG A 366 -7.54 -68.43 -23.74
C ARG A 366 -7.66 -69.29 -22.48
N HIS A 367 -8.56 -70.25 -22.28
CA HIS A 367 -9.44 -71.07 -23.14
C HIS A 367 -10.83 -71.15 -22.52
#